data_AF-X0UCE1-F1
#
_entry.id   AF-X0UCE1-F1
#
_cell.length_a   1.000
_cell.length_b   1.000
_cell.length_c   1.000
_cell.angle_alpha   90.00
_cell.angle_beta   90.00
_cell.angle_gamma   90.00
#
_symmetry.space_group_name_H-M   'P 1'
#
loop_
_entity.id
_entity.type
_entity.pdbx_description
1 polymer ?
#
loop_
_entity_poly.entity_id
_entity_poly.type
_entity_poly.pdbx_seq_one_letter_code
_entity_poly.pdbx_strand_id
1 'polypeptide(L)'
;GIRLLDLSAKVVFPKRFNAMLDEEDNKSTALSNTTLQLVAEKLEQLEGDAPVEILCDKHGGRDYYQPLLMMHLAGGLPQTLQEGREISRYRIEGERTLDISFRMKAESLMPVALSSMLAKYLRELAMVSLNKFWAERIEGLKPTAGYPVDAKRFLAEISGEVEKLGIPRDDFWRKK
;
A
#
# COMPACT_ATOMS: atom_id res chain seq x y z
N GLY A 1 -16.66 20.15 14.42
CA GLY A 1 -16.04 18.91 14.93
C GLY A 1 -15.49 18.10 13.76
N ILE A 2 -14.68 17.08 14.03
CA ILE A 2 -14.12 16.15 13.01
C ILE A 2 -15.02 14.91 12.93
N ARG A 3 -15.27 14.39 11.72
CA ARG A 3 -16.08 13.19 11.47
C ARG A 3 -15.38 12.28 10.46
N LEU A 4 -15.34 10.98 10.74
CA LEU A 4 -14.93 9.96 9.76
C LEU A 4 -16.05 9.78 8.73
N LEU A 5 -15.73 9.95 7.45
CA LEU A 5 -16.69 9.76 6.35
C LEU A 5 -16.59 8.38 5.74
N ASP A 6 -15.36 7.92 5.48
CA ASP A 6 -15.10 6.67 4.78
C ASP A 6 -13.72 6.10 5.13
N LEU A 7 -13.55 4.80 4.88
CA LEU A 7 -12.28 4.07 4.96
C LEU A 7 -12.11 3.21 3.70
N SER A 8 -10.92 3.24 3.12
CA SER A 8 -10.62 2.41 1.95
C SER A 8 -9.18 1.95 1.95
N ALA A 9 -8.95 0.81 1.31
CA ALA A 9 -7.64 0.20 1.19
C ALA A 9 -7.53 -0.55 -0.15
N LYS A 10 -6.31 -0.61 -0.68
CA LYS A 10 -5.95 -1.49 -1.79
C LYS A 10 -5.12 -2.64 -1.23
N VAL A 11 -5.64 -3.87 -1.32
CA VAL A 11 -4.90 -5.07 -0.93
C VAL A 11 -4.24 -5.65 -2.17
N VAL A 12 -2.91 -5.74 -2.15
CA VAL A 12 -2.11 -6.28 -3.27
C VAL A 12 -1.55 -7.63 -2.87
N PHE A 13 -2.08 -8.70 -3.46
CA PHE A 13 -1.62 -10.07 -3.24
C PHE A 13 -0.33 -10.37 -4.01
N PRO A 14 0.43 -11.42 -3.63
CA PRO A 14 1.75 -11.72 -4.18
C PRO A 14 1.81 -11.75 -5.70
N LYS A 15 0.85 -12.40 -6.37
CA LYS A 15 0.82 -12.48 -7.85
C LYS A 15 0.80 -11.11 -8.51
N ARG A 16 -0.13 -10.25 -8.08
CA ARG A 16 -0.25 -8.87 -8.59
C ARG A 16 0.99 -8.06 -8.24
N PHE A 17 1.49 -8.20 -7.02
CA PHE A 17 2.70 -7.50 -6.60
C PHE A 17 3.92 -7.90 -7.45
N ASN A 18 4.04 -9.18 -7.79
CA ASN A 18 5.13 -9.70 -8.62
C ASN A 18 5.05 -9.12 -10.03
N ALA A 19 3.87 -9.09 -10.63
CA ALA A 19 3.66 -8.45 -11.94
C ALA A 19 4.02 -6.95 -11.91
N MET A 20 3.60 -6.23 -10.86
CA MET A 20 3.95 -4.82 -10.68
C MET A 20 5.46 -4.60 -10.55
N LEU A 21 6.20 -5.53 -9.91
CA LEU A 21 7.66 -5.44 -9.85
C LEU A 21 8.32 -5.67 -11.21
N ASP A 22 7.75 -6.57 -12.02
CA ASP A 22 8.26 -6.83 -13.37
C ASP A 22 8.02 -5.64 -14.31
N GLU A 23 7.00 -4.80 -14.03
CA GLU A 23 6.65 -3.61 -14.81
C GLU A 23 7.37 -2.32 -14.37
N GLU A 24 7.50 -2.08 -13.05
CA GLU A 24 7.81 -0.75 -12.47
C GLU A 24 9.25 -0.62 -11.93
N ASP A 25 10.13 -1.60 -12.21
CA ASP A 25 11.54 -1.72 -11.80
C ASP A 25 11.81 -1.75 -10.27
N ASN A 26 10.93 -1.24 -9.39
CA ASN A 26 11.12 -1.31 -7.95
C ASN A 26 9.84 -1.21 -7.09
N LYS A 27 9.97 -1.74 -5.86
CA LYS A 27 8.90 -1.78 -4.83
C LYS A 27 8.37 -0.40 -4.41
N SER A 28 9.21 0.63 -4.34
CA SER A 28 8.78 1.96 -3.88
C SER A 28 7.85 2.63 -4.90
N THR A 29 8.11 2.43 -6.19
CA THR A 29 7.23 2.88 -7.27
C THR A 29 5.89 2.15 -7.21
N ALA A 30 5.88 0.81 -7.13
CA ALA A 30 4.65 0.03 -7.01
C ALA A 30 3.77 0.46 -5.81
N LEU A 31 4.38 0.72 -4.64
CA LEU A 31 3.70 1.29 -3.48
C LEU A 31 3.11 2.67 -3.81
N SER A 32 3.91 3.56 -4.39
CA SER A 32 3.49 4.94 -4.66
C SER A 32 2.35 5.01 -5.66
N ASN A 33 2.43 4.23 -6.75
CA ASN A 33 1.36 4.15 -7.75
C ASN A 33 0.07 3.61 -7.12
N THR A 34 0.15 2.55 -6.32
CA THR A 34 -1.04 1.99 -5.65
C THR A 34 -1.68 2.99 -4.70
N THR A 35 -0.87 3.69 -3.89
CA THR A 35 -1.38 4.70 -2.95
C THR A 35 -2.01 5.88 -3.69
N LEU A 36 -1.35 6.42 -4.71
CA LEU A 36 -1.84 7.59 -5.43
C LEU A 36 -3.06 7.27 -6.31
N GLN A 37 -3.14 6.07 -6.86
CA GLN A 37 -4.35 5.59 -7.52
C GLN A 37 -5.54 5.57 -6.54
N LEU A 38 -5.34 5.08 -5.31
CA LEU A 38 -6.40 5.11 -4.29
C LEU A 38 -6.80 6.55 -3.91
N VAL A 39 -5.84 7.47 -3.86
CA VAL A 39 -6.12 8.89 -3.63
C VAL A 39 -6.95 9.47 -4.79
N ALA A 40 -6.56 9.21 -6.04
CA ALA A 40 -7.29 9.66 -7.22
C ALA A 40 -8.74 9.16 -7.22
N GLU A 41 -8.95 7.86 -7.03
CA GLU A 41 -10.28 7.24 -6.92
C GLU A 41 -11.14 7.87 -5.80
N LYS A 42 -10.50 8.33 -4.71
CA LYS A 42 -11.22 9.03 -3.63
C LYS A 42 -11.53 10.47 -3.94
N LEU A 43 -10.66 11.17 -4.65
CA LEU A 43 -10.92 12.54 -5.09
C LEU A 43 -12.09 12.59 -6.08
N GLU A 44 -12.23 11.60 -6.96
CA GLU A 44 -13.35 11.46 -7.91
C GLU A 44 -14.71 11.28 -7.21
N GLN A 45 -14.74 10.73 -5.99
CA GLN A 45 -15.96 10.50 -5.21
C GLN A 45 -16.40 11.72 -4.39
N LEU A 46 -15.56 12.75 -4.31
CA LEU A 46 -15.84 13.94 -3.51
C LEU A 46 -16.54 14.99 -4.35
N GLU A 47 -17.70 15.47 -3.88
CA GLU A 47 -18.44 16.56 -4.52
C GLU A 47 -17.91 17.95 -4.12
N GLY A 48 -18.10 18.95 -4.98
CA GLY A 48 -17.76 20.35 -4.74
C GLY A 48 -16.30 20.72 -5.07
N ASP A 49 -15.91 21.94 -4.72
CA ASP A 49 -14.62 22.56 -5.03
C ASP A 49 -13.76 22.86 -3.78
N ALA A 50 -14.21 22.39 -2.61
CA ALA A 50 -13.52 22.63 -1.35
C ALA A 50 -12.07 22.09 -1.40
N PRO A 51 -11.09 22.84 -0.86
CA PRO A 51 -9.70 22.38 -0.79
C PRO A 51 -9.56 21.07 -0.03
N VAL A 52 -8.66 20.19 -0.49
CA VAL A 52 -8.39 18.88 0.11
C VAL A 52 -6.95 18.79 0.60
N GLU A 53 -6.77 18.41 1.86
CA GLU A 53 -5.45 18.05 2.41
C GLU A 53 -5.27 16.52 2.36
N ILE A 54 -4.17 16.09 1.74
CA ILE A 54 -3.78 14.69 1.60
C ILE A 54 -2.50 14.47 2.43
N LEU A 55 -2.60 13.56 3.40
CA LEU A 55 -1.52 13.26 4.35
C LEU A 55 -1.05 11.83 4.14
N CYS A 56 0.24 11.67 3.84
CA CYS A 56 0.86 10.37 3.61
C CYS A 56 2.08 10.18 4.52
N ASP A 57 2.30 8.93 4.95
CA ASP A 57 3.64 8.52 5.40
C ASP A 57 4.56 8.37 4.18
N LYS A 58 5.87 8.47 4.37
CA LYS A 58 6.81 8.41 3.24
C LYS A 58 6.89 7.01 2.61
N HIS A 59 7.00 7.00 1.28
CA HIS A 59 7.10 5.76 0.49
C HIS A 59 8.54 5.27 0.36
N GLY A 60 9.09 4.74 1.46
CA GLY A 60 10.49 4.34 1.53
C GLY A 60 11.42 5.56 1.54
N GLY A 61 12.57 5.48 0.88
CA GLY A 61 13.57 6.56 0.82
C GLY A 61 13.28 7.68 -0.19
N ARG A 62 12.02 7.82 -0.65
CA ARG A 62 11.65 8.76 -1.70
C ARG A 62 11.44 10.17 -1.17
N ASP A 63 12.14 11.13 -1.74
CA ASP A 63 12.02 12.56 -1.41
C ASP A 63 11.27 13.36 -2.49
N TYR A 64 11.20 12.82 -3.72
CA TYR A 64 10.61 13.48 -4.89
C TYR A 64 9.40 12.69 -5.39
N TYR A 65 8.25 13.36 -5.45
CA TYR A 65 6.95 12.77 -5.82
C TYR A 65 6.29 13.47 -7.01
N GLN A 66 6.78 14.63 -7.45
CA GLN A 66 6.14 15.42 -8.52
C GLN A 66 5.78 14.59 -9.78
N PRO A 67 6.66 13.74 -10.35
CA PRO A 67 6.30 12.94 -11.52
C PRO A 67 5.15 11.95 -11.25
N LEU A 68 5.11 11.37 -10.05
CA LEU A 68 4.04 10.46 -9.64
C LEU A 68 2.72 11.22 -9.43
N LEU A 69 2.78 12.41 -8.84
CA LEU A 69 1.60 13.25 -8.67
C LEU A 69 1.00 13.65 -10.01
N MET A 70 1.84 14.03 -10.99
CA MET A 70 1.40 14.33 -12.36
C MET A 70 0.76 13.13 -13.06
N MET A 71 1.20 11.91 -12.75
CA MET A 71 0.67 10.69 -13.37
C MET A 71 -0.72 10.33 -12.84
N HIS A 72 -0.97 10.55 -11.55
CA HIS A 72 -2.17 10.03 -10.87
C HIS A 72 -3.23 11.09 -10.56
N LEU A 73 -2.82 12.33 -10.30
CA LEU A 73 -3.74 13.37 -9.86
C LEU A 73 -4.06 14.33 -11.00
N ALA A 74 -5.35 14.48 -11.29
CA ALA A 74 -5.84 15.47 -12.23
C ALA A 74 -5.69 16.89 -11.67
N GLY A 75 -5.55 17.86 -12.57
CA GLY A 75 -5.39 19.28 -12.24
C GLY A 75 -4.21 19.92 -12.96
N GLY A 76 -3.71 21.01 -12.40
CA GLY A 76 -2.51 21.71 -12.87
C GLY A 76 -1.22 20.98 -12.51
N LEU A 77 -0.10 21.60 -12.87
CA LEU A 77 1.22 21.08 -12.51
C LEU A 77 1.43 21.14 -10.99
N PRO A 78 1.88 20.06 -10.32
CA PRO A 78 2.17 20.11 -8.90
C PRO A 78 3.30 21.10 -8.61
N GLN A 79 2.97 22.17 -7.90
CA GLN A 79 3.92 23.13 -7.36
C GLN A 79 4.64 22.51 -6.17
N THR A 80 5.96 22.31 -6.29
CA THR A 80 6.79 21.89 -5.18
C THR A 80 6.92 23.01 -4.14
N LEU A 81 6.44 22.76 -2.92
CA LEU A 81 6.57 23.70 -1.80
C LEU A 81 7.78 23.35 -0.92
N GLN A 82 8.08 22.06 -0.77
CA GLN A 82 9.21 21.55 0.00
C GLN A 82 9.52 20.12 -0.43
N GLU A 83 10.79 19.75 -0.51
CA GLU A 83 11.24 18.37 -0.69
C GLU A 83 12.40 18.07 0.24
N GLY A 84 12.42 16.87 0.78
CA GLY A 84 13.52 16.41 1.60
C GLY A 84 13.18 15.19 2.41
N ARG A 85 14.17 14.72 3.16
CA ARG A 85 14.10 13.48 3.91
C ARG A 85 12.92 13.42 4.88
N GLU A 86 12.71 14.46 5.67
CA GLU A 86 11.66 14.50 6.70
C GLU A 86 10.26 14.74 6.11
N ILE A 87 10.16 15.60 5.09
CA ILE A 87 8.89 15.99 4.50
C ILE A 87 9.04 16.43 3.04
N SER A 88 8.07 16.03 2.21
CA SER A 88 7.85 16.58 0.87
C SER A 88 6.40 17.09 0.75
N ARG A 89 6.21 18.33 0.28
CA ARG A 89 4.92 19.02 0.15
C ARG A 89 4.74 19.58 -1.24
N TYR A 90 3.53 19.39 -1.78
CA TYR A 90 3.13 19.89 -3.08
C TYR A 90 1.74 20.48 -3.02
N ARG A 91 1.50 21.46 -3.88
CA ARG A 91 0.17 22.02 -4.14
C ARG A 91 -0.19 21.82 -5.60
N ILE A 92 -1.41 21.38 -5.86
CA ILE A 92 -1.97 21.27 -7.21
C ILE A 92 -3.20 22.17 -7.26
N GLU A 93 -3.15 23.18 -8.13
CA GLU A 93 -4.31 24.04 -8.41
C GLU A 93 -5.13 23.42 -9.55
N GLY A 94 -6.45 23.54 -9.49
CA GLY A 94 -7.37 22.97 -10.46
C GLY A 94 -8.81 23.40 -10.15
N GLU A 95 -9.80 22.55 -10.48
CA GLU A 95 -11.19 22.76 -10.03
C GLU A 95 -11.31 22.82 -8.50
N ARG A 96 -10.40 22.14 -7.81
CA ARG A 96 -10.16 22.26 -6.37
C ARG A 96 -8.66 22.32 -6.09
N THR A 97 -8.29 23.00 -5.02
CA THR A 97 -6.89 22.99 -4.54
C THR A 97 -6.60 21.70 -3.78
N LEU A 98 -5.52 21.01 -4.15
CA LEU A 98 -5.01 19.84 -3.44
C LEU A 98 -3.68 20.19 -2.78
N ASP A 99 -3.62 20.03 -1.46
CA ASP A 99 -2.37 20.10 -0.69
C ASP A 99 -1.97 18.70 -0.27
N ILE A 100 -0.87 18.17 -0.79
CA ILE A 100 -0.38 16.83 -0.47
C ILE A 100 0.96 16.88 0.26
N SER A 101 1.09 16.09 1.33
CA SER A 101 2.33 15.96 2.09
C SER A 101 2.71 14.51 2.39
N PHE A 102 3.99 14.19 2.18
CA PHE A 102 4.62 12.93 2.54
C PHE A 102 5.57 13.19 3.69
N ARG A 103 5.29 12.66 4.89
CA ARG A 103 6.03 12.97 6.12
C ARG A 103 6.59 11.70 6.73
N MET A 104 7.80 11.76 7.28
CA MET A 104 8.28 10.68 8.13
C MET A 104 7.45 10.64 9.41
N LYS A 105 7.16 9.44 9.90
CA LYS A 105 6.41 9.23 11.16
C LYS A 105 5.04 9.93 11.15
N ALA A 106 4.41 9.92 9.97
CA ALA A 106 3.13 10.58 9.77
C ALA A 106 1.99 9.94 10.58
N GLU A 107 2.18 8.75 11.15
CA GLU A 107 1.24 8.10 12.08
C GLU A 107 0.96 8.89 13.36
N SER A 108 1.71 9.97 13.62
CA SER A 108 1.34 10.97 14.63
C SER A 108 0.08 11.77 14.26
N LEU A 109 -0.33 11.77 12.99
CA LEU A 109 -1.52 12.43 12.47
C LEU A 109 -2.68 11.45 12.41
N MET A 110 -3.83 11.83 12.99
CA MET A 110 -4.99 10.94 13.14
C MET A 110 -5.44 10.23 11.84
N PRO A 111 -5.58 10.90 10.68
CA PRO A 111 -6.00 10.22 9.44
C PRO A 111 -4.99 9.17 8.96
N VAL A 112 -3.69 9.46 9.14
CA VAL A 112 -2.62 8.53 8.74
C VAL A 112 -2.52 7.35 9.70
N ALA A 113 -2.66 7.59 11.01
CA ALA A 113 -2.73 6.54 12.01
C ALA A 113 -3.86 5.55 11.70
N LEU A 114 -5.05 6.06 11.38
CA LEU A 114 -6.23 5.25 11.05
C LEU A 114 -6.03 4.43 9.77
N SER A 115 -5.48 5.04 8.70
CA SER A 115 -5.11 4.33 7.47
C SER A 115 -4.08 3.23 7.73
N SER A 116 -3.10 3.48 8.60
CA SER A 116 -2.09 2.49 9.01
C SER A 116 -2.71 1.32 9.77
N MET A 117 -3.65 1.60 10.69
CA MET A 117 -4.38 0.57 11.43
C MET A 117 -5.22 -0.30 10.49
N LEU A 118 -5.93 0.30 9.53
CA LEU A 118 -6.71 -0.43 8.53
C LEU A 118 -5.83 -1.37 7.70
N ALA A 119 -4.70 -0.86 7.18
CA ALA A 119 -3.77 -1.66 6.39
C ALA A 119 -3.19 -2.85 7.19
N LYS A 120 -2.79 -2.62 8.44
CA LYS A 120 -2.29 -3.68 9.33
C LYS A 120 -3.38 -4.70 9.65
N TYR A 121 -4.59 -4.25 9.94
CA TYR A 121 -5.72 -5.14 10.23
C TYR A 121 -6.01 -6.07 9.05
N LEU A 122 -6.12 -5.52 7.83
CA LEU A 122 -6.35 -6.32 6.63
C LEU A 122 -5.20 -7.30 6.35
N ARG A 123 -3.95 -6.88 6.61
CA ARG A 123 -2.79 -7.75 6.49
C ARG A 123 -2.89 -8.94 7.46
N GLU A 124 -3.24 -8.71 8.72
CA GLU A 124 -3.40 -9.78 9.70
C GLU A 124 -4.53 -10.74 9.32
N LEU A 125 -5.67 -10.23 8.83
CA LEU A 125 -6.76 -11.08 8.34
C LEU A 125 -6.31 -11.98 7.16
N ALA A 126 -5.50 -11.45 6.25
CA ALA A 126 -4.93 -12.22 5.15
C ALA A 126 -3.98 -13.31 5.67
N MET A 127 -3.14 -13.00 6.66
CA MET A 127 -2.25 -13.99 7.29
C MET A 127 -3.03 -15.07 8.05
N VAL A 128 -4.10 -14.72 8.76
CA VAL A 128 -4.98 -15.70 9.44
C VAL A 128 -5.60 -16.64 8.41
N SER A 129 -6.13 -16.09 7.31
CA SER A 129 -6.73 -16.89 6.23
C SER A 129 -5.71 -17.83 5.58
N LEU A 130 -4.50 -17.34 5.29
CA LEU A 130 -3.41 -18.14 4.73
C LEU A 130 -3.03 -19.30 5.67
N ASN A 131 -2.83 -19.01 6.96
CA ASN A 131 -2.45 -20.04 7.92
C ASN A 131 -3.56 -21.08 8.11
N LYS A 132 -4.83 -20.65 8.17
CA LYS A 132 -5.97 -21.55 8.29
C LYS A 132 -6.05 -22.50 7.09
N PHE A 133 -5.91 -21.98 5.87
CA PHE A 133 -5.96 -22.79 4.64
C PHE A 133 -4.95 -23.94 4.67
N TRP A 134 -3.71 -23.69 5.11
CA TRP A 134 -2.67 -24.73 5.16
C TRP A 134 -2.78 -25.64 6.38
N ALA A 135 -3.20 -25.12 7.54
CA ALA A 135 -3.37 -25.92 8.75
C ALA A 135 -4.49 -26.98 8.62
N GLU A 136 -5.51 -26.72 7.81
CA GLU A 136 -6.56 -27.70 7.47
C GLU A 136 -6.05 -28.88 6.64
N ARG A 137 -4.85 -28.77 6.04
CA ARG A 137 -4.28 -29.76 5.11
C ARG A 137 -3.04 -30.46 5.67
N ILE A 138 -2.32 -29.80 6.57
CA ILE A 138 -1.05 -30.28 7.12
C ILE A 138 -1.17 -30.29 8.64
N GLU A 139 -1.34 -31.49 9.20
CA GLU A 139 -1.39 -31.69 10.63
C GLU A 139 -0.11 -31.20 11.31
N GLY A 140 -0.25 -30.46 12.40
CA GLY A 140 0.90 -29.93 13.16
C GLY A 140 1.66 -28.77 12.50
N LEU A 141 1.17 -28.22 11.38
CA LEU A 141 1.81 -27.09 10.71
C LEU A 141 1.87 -25.86 11.63
N LYS A 142 3.08 -25.32 11.85
CA LYS A 142 3.25 -24.11 12.65
C LYS A 142 2.94 -22.87 11.82
N PRO A 143 2.11 -21.93 12.32
CA PRO A 143 1.73 -20.75 11.56
C PRO A 143 2.93 -19.87 11.23
N THR A 144 2.82 -19.13 10.14
CA THR A 144 3.80 -18.14 9.70
C THR A 144 3.29 -16.71 9.91
N ALA A 145 4.21 -15.84 10.32
CA ALA A 145 4.06 -14.40 10.30
C ALA A 145 4.58 -13.78 8.99
N GLY A 146 5.07 -14.57 8.02
CA GLY A 146 5.48 -14.09 6.69
C GLY A 146 6.79 -13.30 6.64
N TYR A 147 7.57 -13.24 7.73
CA TYR A 147 8.89 -12.61 7.75
C TYR A 147 9.94 -13.49 7.04
N PRO A 148 11.02 -12.94 6.45
CA PRO A 148 11.88 -13.68 5.54
C PRO A 148 12.43 -15.03 6.03
N VAL A 149 12.80 -15.14 7.31
CA VAL A 149 13.30 -16.40 7.89
C VAL A 149 12.16 -17.39 8.10
N ASP A 150 11.09 -16.93 8.74
CA ASP A 150 9.91 -17.74 9.05
C ASP A 150 9.14 -18.17 7.78
N ALA A 151 9.02 -17.29 6.79
CA ALA A 151 8.38 -17.58 5.51
C ALA A 151 9.12 -18.66 4.71
N LYS A 152 10.47 -18.73 4.80
CA LYS A 152 11.24 -19.80 4.16
C LYS A 152 10.99 -21.16 4.81
N ARG A 153 10.92 -21.21 6.14
CA ARG A 153 10.54 -22.41 6.89
C ARG A 153 9.13 -22.85 6.47
N PHE A 154 8.17 -21.95 6.54
CA PHE A 154 6.78 -22.25 6.19
C PHE A 154 6.66 -22.75 4.76
N LEU A 155 7.33 -22.10 3.80
CA LEU A 155 7.38 -22.55 2.40
C LEU A 155 7.87 -24.00 2.30
N ALA A 156 8.98 -24.35 2.97
CA ALA A 156 9.52 -25.70 2.94
C ALA A 156 8.54 -26.74 3.53
N GLU A 157 7.81 -26.37 4.59
CA GLU A 157 6.79 -27.24 5.21
C GLU A 157 5.56 -27.45 4.31
N ILE A 158 5.15 -26.45 3.53
CA ILE A 158 3.97 -26.56 2.64
C ILE A 158 4.28 -27.07 1.22
N SER A 159 5.55 -27.11 0.80
CA SER A 159 5.93 -27.40 -0.60
C SER A 159 5.30 -28.67 -1.17
N GLY A 160 5.28 -29.77 -0.41
CA GLY A 160 4.70 -31.02 -0.88
C GLY A 160 3.19 -30.94 -1.13
N GLU A 161 2.48 -30.11 -0.37
CA GLU A 161 1.05 -29.90 -0.55
C GLU A 161 0.75 -28.88 -1.67
N VAL A 162 1.60 -27.87 -1.83
CA VAL A 162 1.57 -26.93 -2.96
C VAL A 162 1.66 -27.68 -4.29
N GLU A 163 2.60 -28.63 -4.41
CA GLU A 163 2.80 -29.44 -5.62
C GLU A 163 1.58 -30.31 -5.93
N LYS A 164 1.00 -30.99 -4.94
CA LYS A 164 -0.22 -31.81 -5.11
C LYS A 164 -1.42 -30.99 -5.58
N LEU A 165 -1.57 -29.78 -5.05
CA LEU A 165 -2.67 -28.89 -5.39
C LEU A 165 -2.45 -28.12 -6.70
N GLY A 166 -1.25 -28.19 -7.28
CA GLY A 166 -0.89 -27.46 -8.50
C GLY A 166 -0.94 -25.95 -8.32
N ILE A 167 -0.71 -25.43 -7.11
CA ILE A 167 -0.81 -23.99 -6.83
C ILE A 167 0.46 -23.29 -7.34
N PRO A 168 0.35 -22.31 -8.26
CA PRO A 168 1.50 -21.54 -8.70
C PRO A 168 2.15 -20.79 -7.54
N ARG A 169 3.48 -20.86 -7.44
CA ARG A 169 4.24 -20.23 -6.35
C ARG A 169 3.97 -18.72 -6.25
N ASP A 170 3.79 -18.04 -7.38
CA ASP A 170 3.52 -16.60 -7.41
C ASP A 170 2.19 -16.20 -6.77
N ASP A 171 1.24 -17.14 -6.60
CA ASP A 171 -0.04 -16.82 -5.97
C ASP A 171 0.10 -16.51 -4.49
N PHE A 172 1.14 -17.02 -3.81
CA PHE A 172 1.35 -16.83 -2.37
C PHE A 172 2.78 -16.40 -1.99
N TRP A 173 3.74 -16.42 -2.91
CA TRP A 173 5.12 -16.01 -2.68
C TRP A 173 5.48 -14.73 -3.42
N ARG A 174 5.93 -13.71 -2.67
CA ARG A 174 6.28 -12.39 -3.20
C ARG A 174 7.76 -12.36 -3.63
N LYS A 175 8.04 -11.79 -4.81
CA LYS A 175 9.39 -11.43 -5.30
C LYS A 175 10.01 -10.35 -4.39
N LYS A 176 11.34 -10.26 -4.42
CA LYS A 176 12.09 -9.26 -3.65
C LYS A 176 12.27 -7.99 -4.44
#